data_AF-A0A444W1Q0-F1
#
_entry.id   AF-A0A444W1Q0-F1
#
_cell.length_a   1.000
_cell.length_b   1.000
_cell.length_c   1.000
_cell.angle_alpha   90.00
_cell.angle_beta   90.00
_cell.angle_gamma   90.00
#
_symmetry.space_group_name_H-M   'P 1'
#
loop_
_entity.id
_entity.type
_entity.pdbx_description
1 polymer ?
#
loop_
_entity_poly.entity_id
_entity_poly.type
_entity_poly.pdbx_seq_one_letter_code
_entity_poly.pdbx_strand_id
1 'polypeptide(L)' 'MGKLDVQKLKETLKYLESKQRELKRQNQNDTRSLESMIKYLKKDMMEQHNLSDHHHLIKQEIKDTEIFIENVKNIIKINS' A
#
# COMPACT_ATOMS: atom_id res chain seq x y z
N MET A 1 -0.85 -22.39 -5.23
CA MET A 1 -0.62 -21.02 -4.72
C MET A 1 -1.02 -20.07 -5.83
N GLY A 2 -1.98 -19.18 -5.58
CA GLY A 2 -2.51 -18.26 -6.58
C GLY A 2 -1.42 -17.30 -7.04
N LYS A 3 -1.25 -17.16 -8.35
CA LYS A 3 -0.30 -16.21 -8.95
C LYS A 3 -0.67 -14.81 -8.47
N LEU A 4 0.29 -14.07 -7.91
CA LEU A 4 0.10 -12.69 -7.49
C LEU A 4 -0.49 -11.89 -8.67
N ASP A 5 -1.66 -11.29 -8.49
CA ASP A 5 -2.24 -10.42 -9.51
C ASP A 5 -1.53 -9.07 -9.47
N VAL A 6 -0.39 -9.02 -10.18
CA VAL A 6 0.49 -7.85 -10.25
C VAL A 6 -0.23 -6.65 -10.88
N GLN A 7 -1.19 -6.88 -11.78
CA GLN A 7 -1.92 -5.79 -12.43
C GLN A 7 -2.85 -5.11 -11.44
N LYS A 8 -3.66 -5.89 -10.71
CA LYS A 8 -4.54 -5.36 -9.67
C LYS A 8 -3.73 -4.72 -8.52
N LEU A 9 -2.58 -5.28 -8.16
CA LEU A 9 -1.69 -4.69 -7.16
C LEU A 9 -1.12 -3.33 -7.59
N LYS A 10 -0.76 -3.17 -8.88
CA LYS A 10 -0.31 -1.89 -9.45
C LYS A 10 -1.42 -0.82 -9.40
N GLU A 11 -2.67 -1.20 -9.66
CA GLU A 11 -3.80 -0.27 -9.58
C GLU A 11 -4.06 0.22 -8.15
N THR A 12 -4.11 -0.71 -7.18
CA THR A 12 -4.28 -0.36 -5.77
C THR A 12 -3.11 0.48 -5.25
N LEU A 13 -1.87 0.15 -5.65
CA LEU A 13 -0.68 0.93 -5.31
C LEU A 13 -0.77 2.37 -5.84
N LYS A 14 -1.16 2.55 -7.11
CA LYS A 14 -1.31 3.88 -7.72
C LYS A 14 -2.33 4.73 -6.96
N TYR A 15 -3.41 4.12 -6.49
CA TYR A 15 -4.41 4.81 -5.69
C TYR A 15 -3.90 5.19 -4.30
N LEU A 16 -3.18 4.27 -3.62
CA LEU A 16 -2.52 4.54 -2.35
C LEU A 16 -1.53 5.71 -2.44
N GLU A 17 -0.69 5.74 -3.49
CA GLU A 17 0.25 6.85 -3.74
C GLU A 17 -0.48 8.18 -3.95
N SER A 18 -1.61 8.15 -4.67
CA SER A 18 -2.44 9.34 -4.87
C SER A 18 -2.93 9.90 -3.54
N LYS A 19 -3.46 9.03 -2.67
CA LYS A 19 -3.98 9.41 -1.35
C LYS A 19 -2.87 9.86 -0.39
N GLN A 20 -1.70 9.23 -0.43
CA GLN A 20 -0.54 9.67 0.34
C GLN A 20 -0.06 11.07 -0.07
N ARG A 21 -0.03 11.37 -1.37
CA ARG A 21 0.30 12.74 -1.85
C ARG A 21 -0.76 13.76 -1.45
N GLU A 22 -2.03 13.38 -1.49
CA GLU A 22 -3.14 14.22 -1.04
C GLU A 22 -3.01 14.55 0.45
N LEU A 23 -2.73 13.54 1.29
CA LEU A 23 -2.49 13.71 2.72
C LEU A 23 -1.32 14.65 2.99
N LYS A 24 -0.18 14.49 2.29
CA LYS A 24 1.00 15.35 2.42
C LYS A 24 0.75 16.82 2.06
N ARG A 25 -0.27 17.10 1.24
CA ARG A 25 -0.62 18.47 0.81
C ARG A 25 -1.60 19.16 1.76
N GLN A 26 -2.17 18.44 2.73
CA GLN A 26 -3.09 19.03 3.69
C GLN A 26 -2.32 19.70 4.82
N ASN A 27 -2.36 21.03 4.88
CA ASN A 27 -1.71 21.81 5.93
C ASN A 27 -2.62 22.10 7.14
N GLN A 28 -3.96 22.05 7.02
CA GLN A 28 -4.90 22.45 8.10
C GLN A 28 -6.29 21.78 8.07
N ASN A 29 -6.52 20.76 7.24
CA ASN A 29 -7.83 20.11 7.11
C ASN A 29 -7.92 18.82 7.93
N ASP A 30 -9.14 18.36 8.25
CA ASP A 30 -9.36 17.07 8.91
C ASP A 30 -8.94 15.91 8.00
N THR A 31 -7.77 15.34 8.29
CA THR A 31 -7.16 14.25 7.52
C THR A 31 -7.68 12.87 7.91
N ARG A 32 -8.53 12.75 8.94
CA ARG A 32 -8.95 11.44 9.51
C ARG A 32 -9.55 10.49 8.47
N SER A 33 -10.31 11.03 7.53
CA SER A 33 -10.90 10.25 6.42
C SER A 33 -9.84 9.75 5.44
N LEU A 34 -8.84 10.58 5.13
CA LEU A 34 -7.71 10.22 4.26
C LEU A 34 -6.79 9.20 4.92
N GLU A 35 -6.48 9.37 6.20
CA GLU A 35 -5.68 8.43 6.98
C GLU A 35 -6.40 7.08 7.13
N SER A 36 -7.71 7.09 7.35
CA SER A 36 -8.53 5.87 7.38
C SER A 36 -8.55 5.17 6.03
N MET A 37 -8.65 5.92 4.92
CA MET A 37 -8.58 5.36 3.57
C MET A 37 -7.21 4.73 3.30
N ILE A 38 -6.12 5.42 3.63
CA ILE A 38 -4.75 4.88 3.49
C ILE A 38 -4.58 3.60 4.31
N LYS A 39 -5.10 3.57 5.56
CA LYS A 39 -5.07 2.38 6.42
C LYS A 39 -5.85 1.22 5.79
N TYR A 40 -7.04 1.48 5.26
CA TYR A 40 -7.85 0.48 4.57
C TYR A 40 -7.12 -0.09 3.36
N LEU A 41 -6.55 0.77 2.49
CA LEU A 41 -5.83 0.35 1.30
C LEU A 41 -4.63 -0.54 1.64
N LYS A 42 -3.84 -0.17 2.66
CA LYS A 42 -2.71 -1.00 3.12
C LYS A 42 -3.19 -2.38 3.58
N LYS A 43 -4.32 -2.46 4.30
CA LYS A 43 -4.91 -3.72 4.75
C LYS A 43 -5.43 -4.56 3.59
N ASP A 44 -6.17 -3.95 2.67
CA ASP A 44 -6.67 -4.60 1.46
C ASP A 44 -5.53 -5.21 0.64
N MET A 45 -4.45 -4.45 0.44
CA MET A 45 -3.25 -4.93 -0.27
C MET A 45 -2.62 -6.14 0.44
N MET A 46 -2.58 -6.14 1.78
CA MET A 46 -2.05 -7.26 2.55
C MET A 46 -2.90 -8.53 2.44
N GLU A 47 -4.23 -8.38 2.46
CA GLU A 47 -5.19 -9.50 2.47
C GLU A 47 -5.47 -10.05 1.06
N GLN A 48 -5.67 -9.17 0.07
CA GLN A 48 -6.03 -9.56 -1.29
C GLN A 48 -4.83 -10.10 -2.09
N HIS A 49 -3.62 -9.65 -1.75
CA HIS A 49 -2.40 -9.99 -2.50
C HIS A 49 -1.41 -10.82 -1.68
N ASN A 50 -1.79 -11.27 -0.48
CA ASN A 50 -0.95 -12.07 0.42
C ASN A 50 0.49 -11.52 0.53
N LEU A 51 0.66 -10.19 0.58
CA LEU A 51 1.99 -9.57 0.58
C LEU A 51 2.86 -10.03 1.75
N SER A 52 2.22 -10.49 2.83
CA SER A 52 2.86 -11.14 3.98
C SER A 52 3.69 -12.36 3.61
N ASP A 53 3.27 -13.13 2.60
CA ASP A 53 3.96 -14.32 2.11
C ASP A 53 5.13 -13.96 1.20
N HIS A 54 5.10 -12.76 0.61
CA HIS A 54 6.10 -12.26 -0.32
C HIS A 54 7.17 -11.38 0.33
N HIS A 55 6.88 -10.77 1.48
CA HIS A 55 7.83 -9.94 2.22
C HIS A 55 7.54 -9.96 3.72
N HIS A 56 8.32 -10.74 4.48
CA HIS A 56 8.06 -10.98 5.92
C HIS A 56 8.03 -9.69 6.77
N LEU A 57 8.80 -8.67 6.38
CA LEU A 57 8.90 -7.41 7.12
C LEU A 57 7.76 -6.42 6.84
N ILE A 58 6.95 -6.65 5.79
CA ILE A 58 5.91 -5.69 5.38
C ILE A 58 4.84 -5.50 6.46
N LYS A 59 4.65 -6.48 7.35
CA LYS A 59 3.75 -6.39 8.51
C LYS A 59 4.23 -5.38 9.54
N GLN A 60 5.55 -5.21 9.71
CA GLN A 60 6.13 -4.26 10.65
C GLN A 60 6.12 -2.84 10.07
N GLU A 61 6.26 -2.73 8.74
CA GLU A 61 6.39 -1.48 8.00
C GLU A 61 5.05 -0.83 7.65
N ILE A 62 3.92 -1.50 7.88
CA ILE A 62 2.57 -0.94 7.62
C ILE A 62 2.30 0.39 8.36
N LYS A 63 3.08 0.69 9.41
CA LYS A 63 3.00 1.93 10.17
C LYS A 63 3.45 3.13 9.34
N ASP A 64 4.49 2.97 8.52
CA ASP A 64 5.00 4.02 7.64
C ASP A 64 4.48 3.78 6.21
N THR A 65 3.63 4.68 5.74
CA THR A 65 3.03 4.52 4.41
C THR A 65 4.05 4.63 3.29
N GLU A 66 5.13 5.39 3.44
CA GLU A 66 6.14 5.51 2.38
C GLU A 66 7.00 4.26 2.26
N ILE A 67 7.45 3.72 3.39
CA ILE A 67 8.19 2.44 3.43
C ILE A 67 7.31 1.32 2.87
N PHE A 68 6.03 1.28 3.27
CA PHE A 68 5.08 0.31 2.72
C PHE A 68 4.94 0.41 1.19
N ILE A 69 4.81 1.62 0.65
CA ILE A 69 4.73 1.85 -0.81
C ILE A 69 5.99 1.33 -1.52
N GLU A 70 7.17 1.60 -0.98
CA GLU A 70 8.43 1.15 -1.55
C GLU A 70 8.53 -0.39 -1.58
N ASN A 71 8.14 -1.05 -0.50
CA ASN A 71 8.16 -2.51 -0.44
C ASN A 71 7.16 -3.15 -1.40
N VAL A 72 5.96 -2.57 -1.56
CA VAL A 72 5.03 -3.05 -2.60
C VAL A 72 5.62 -2.89 -4.00
N LYS A 73 6.30 -1.77 -4.30
CA LYS A 73 6.99 -1.59 -5.59
C LYS A 73 8.06 -2.66 -5.82
N ASN A 74 8.81 -3.00 -4.78
CA ASN A 74 9.83 -4.06 -4.85
C ASN A 74 9.18 -5.44 -5.10
N ILE A 75 8.10 -5.77 -4.41
CA ILE A 75 7.34 -7.02 -4.64
C ILE A 75 6.83 -7.08 -6.09
N ILE A 76 6.23 -6.00 -6.58
CA ILE A 76 5.78 -5.89 -7.98
C ILE A 76 6.95 -6.13 -8.92
N LYS A 77 8.10 -5.50 -8.70
CA LYS A 77 9.29 -5.62 -9.56
C LYS A 77 9.84 -7.04 -9.62
N ILE A 78 9.80 -7.78 -8.50
CA ILE A 78 10.26 -9.18 -8.43
C ILE A 78 9.29 -10.14 -9.15
N ASN A 79 8.00 -9.79 -9.19
CA ASN A 79 6.93 -10.66 -9.73
C ASN A 79 6.41 -10.23 -11.11
N SER A 80 6.96 -9.15 -11.70
CA SER A 80 6.64 -8.67 -13.06
C SER A 80 7.60 -9.24 -14.10
#